data_AF-A0A2A4PLG0-F1
#
_entry.id   AF-A0A2A4PLG0-F1
#
_cell.length_a   1.000
_cell.length_b   1.000
_cell.length_c   1.000
_cell.angle_alpha   90.00
_cell.angle_beta   90.00
_cell.angle_gamma   90.00
#
_symmetry.space_group_name_H-M   'P 1'
#
loop_
_entity.id
_entity.type
_entity.pdbx_description
1 polymer ?
#
loop_
_entity_poly.entity_id
_entity_poly.type
_entity_poly.pdbx_seq_one_letter_code
_entity_poly.pdbx_strand_id
1 'polypeptide(L)'
;MRTFNKTPLALGVAAGMAMLVASTGAQAASAGTDFGLTAHTIAGGMAGAAYTRPQEASAAVFGNPATLTQFPGVNFNFGAALVILTEIKVETDTTLSADIGGGDINLVGHEDHVSDADNYIIFMAY
;
A
#
# COMPACT_ATOMS: atom_id res chain seq x y z
N MET A 1 55.44 10.31 -6.08
CA MET A 1 54.05 10.30 -6.60
C MET A 1 53.17 9.57 -5.60
N ARG A 2 52.15 10.22 -5.02
CA ARG A 2 51.16 9.57 -4.14
C ARG A 2 49.92 9.25 -4.97
N THR A 3 49.58 7.97 -5.11
CA THR A 3 48.41 7.50 -5.85
C THR A 3 47.18 7.54 -4.94
N PHE A 4 46.21 8.38 -5.28
CA PHE A 4 44.92 8.44 -4.59
C PHE A 4 43.98 7.34 -5.15
N ASN A 5 43.75 6.27 -4.38
CA ASN A 5 42.76 5.24 -4.70
C ASN A 5 41.34 5.81 -4.55
N LYS A 6 40.59 5.94 -5.66
CA LYS A 6 39.25 6.53 -5.74
C LYS A 6 38.10 5.57 -5.35
N THR A 7 38.37 4.55 -4.53
CA THR A 7 37.50 3.36 -4.40
C THR A 7 36.39 3.34 -3.34
N PRO A 8 36.23 4.28 -2.38
CA PRO A 8 35.21 4.09 -1.33
C PRO A 8 33.77 4.43 -1.81
N LEU A 9 33.59 5.46 -2.65
CA LEU A 9 32.26 5.86 -3.12
C LEU A 9 31.67 4.86 -4.12
N ALA A 10 32.49 4.38 -5.06
CA ALA A 10 32.05 3.43 -6.09
C ALA A 10 31.60 2.09 -5.49
N LEU A 11 32.29 1.64 -4.44
CA LEU A 11 31.92 0.41 -3.73
C LEU A 11 30.60 0.56 -2.95
N GLY A 12 30.36 1.74 -2.35
CA GLY A 12 29.09 2.04 -1.67
C GLY A 12 27.90 2.10 -2.62
N VAL A 13 28.08 2.72 -3.81
CA VAL A 13 27.04 2.76 -4.85
C VAL A 13 26.75 1.37 -5.41
N ALA A 14 27.79 0.56 -5.66
CA ALA A 14 27.62 -0.81 -6.14
C ALA A 14 26.92 -1.71 -5.12
N ALA A 15 27.27 -1.60 -3.83
CA ALA A 15 26.60 -2.35 -2.76
C ALA A 15 25.14 -1.91 -2.58
N GLY A 16 24.86 -0.60 -2.68
CA GLY A 16 23.49 -0.07 -2.63
C GLY A 16 22.61 -0.56 -3.79
N MET A 17 23.16 -0.54 -5.01
CA MET A 17 22.48 -1.09 -6.20
C MET A 17 22.26 -2.60 -6.11
N ALA A 18 23.24 -3.36 -5.59
CA ALA A 18 23.10 -4.81 -5.41
C ALA A 18 22.01 -5.17 -4.39
N MET A 19 21.89 -4.40 -3.30
CA MET A 19 20.81 -4.57 -2.32
C MET A 19 19.43 -4.21 -2.90
N LEU A 20 19.36 -3.19 -3.76
CA LEU A 20 18.11 -2.80 -4.44
C LEU A 20 17.63 -3.89 -5.42
N VAL A 21 18.55 -4.55 -6.12
CA VAL A 21 18.24 -5.68 -7.02
C VAL A 21 17.86 -6.93 -6.23
N ALA A 22 18.43 -7.15 -5.05
CA ALA A 22 18.10 -8.29 -4.19
C ALA A 22 16.76 -8.13 -3.45
N SER A 23 16.19 -6.92 -3.36
CA SER A 23 14.96 -6.64 -2.62
C SER A 23 13.67 -6.84 -3.41
N THR A 24 13.72 -7.46 -4.61
CA THR A 24 12.56 -7.64 -5.50
C THR A 24 11.42 -8.49 -4.92
N GLY A 25 11.56 -9.03 -3.70
CA GLY A 25 10.55 -9.85 -3.03
C GLY A 25 9.79 -9.17 -1.89
N ALA A 26 10.19 -7.98 -1.42
CA ALA A 26 9.48 -7.28 -0.35
C ALA A 26 8.37 -6.39 -0.93
N GLN A 27 7.31 -7.02 -1.43
CA GLN A 27 6.07 -6.34 -1.78
C GLN A 27 5.40 -5.90 -0.48
N ALA A 28 5.65 -4.67 -0.02
CA ALA A 28 4.88 -4.03 1.04
C ALA A 28 3.52 -3.56 0.48
N ALA A 29 2.79 -4.47 -0.16
CA ALA A 29 1.40 -4.23 -0.52
C ALA A 29 0.61 -4.24 0.78
N SER A 30 -0.12 -3.17 1.06
CA SER A 30 -1.01 -3.16 2.22
C SER A 30 -2.11 -4.19 1.96
N ALA A 31 -2.13 -5.26 2.76
CA ALA A 31 -3.21 -6.23 2.73
C ALA A 31 -4.39 -5.61 3.49
N GLY A 32 -5.17 -4.79 2.77
CA GLY A 32 -6.45 -4.26 3.27
C GLY A 32 -6.39 -2.97 4.10
N THR A 33 -5.25 -2.29 4.24
CA THR A 33 -5.11 -1.10 5.13
C THR A 33 -4.99 0.20 4.34
N ASP A 34 -5.98 0.49 3.50
CA ASP A 34 -6.14 1.72 2.71
C ASP A 34 -5.36 1.79 1.40
N PHE A 35 -6.06 1.44 0.33
CA PHE A 35 -5.62 1.59 -1.05
C PHE A 35 -5.14 3.01 -1.37
N GLY A 36 -5.83 4.03 -0.83
CA GLY A 36 -5.47 5.43 -0.99
C GLY A 36 -4.06 5.75 -0.47
N LEU A 37 -3.65 5.15 0.66
CA LEU A 37 -2.30 5.30 1.22
C LEU A 37 -1.27 4.38 0.56
N THR A 38 -1.71 3.23 0.06
CA THR A 38 -0.85 2.23 -0.60
C THR A 38 -0.43 2.67 -1.99
N ALA A 39 -1.27 3.45 -2.68
CA ALA A 39 -0.95 4.02 -3.98
C ALA A 39 0.03 5.22 -3.91
N HIS A 40 0.31 5.75 -2.71
CA HIS A 40 1.32 6.79 -2.50
C HIS A 40 2.74 6.20 -2.51
N THR A 41 3.73 6.93 -3.03
CA THR A 41 5.08 6.39 -3.25
C THR A 41 5.79 6.05 -1.94
N ILE A 42 5.83 6.98 -0.98
CA ILE A 42 6.55 6.75 0.28
C ILE A 42 5.66 6.02 1.29
N ALA A 43 4.38 6.42 1.39
CA ALA A 43 3.45 5.75 2.29
C ALA A 43 3.18 4.31 1.87
N GLY A 44 3.03 4.03 0.57
CA GLY A 44 2.89 2.67 0.02
C GLY A 44 4.14 1.83 0.21
N GLY A 45 5.34 2.41 0.08
CA GLY A 45 6.59 1.74 0.46
C GLY A 45 6.67 1.36 1.94
N MET A 46 5.89 2.02 2.81
CA MET A 46 5.72 1.70 4.22
C MET A 46 4.42 0.94 4.52
N ALA A 47 3.86 0.21 3.54
CA ALA A 47 2.60 -0.54 3.65
C ALA A 47 1.37 0.31 4.04
N GLY A 48 1.33 1.58 3.63
CA GLY A 48 0.24 2.51 3.93
C GLY A 48 0.37 3.25 5.27
N ALA A 49 1.50 3.16 5.97
CA ALA A 49 1.68 3.81 7.27
C ALA A 49 1.83 5.34 7.16
N ALA A 50 0.73 6.08 7.20
CA ALA A 50 0.74 7.56 7.16
C ALA A 50 -0.14 8.24 8.22
N TYR A 51 -0.76 7.49 9.13
CA TYR A 51 -1.76 8.00 10.07
C TYR A 51 -1.23 8.91 11.20
N THR A 52 0.03 8.77 11.59
CA THR A 52 0.66 9.53 12.70
C THR A 52 1.78 10.44 12.21
N ARG A 53 2.55 9.97 11.23
CA ARG A 53 3.59 10.74 10.55
C ARG A 53 3.59 10.38 9.05
N PRO A 54 2.82 11.10 8.23
CA PRO A 54 2.93 11.01 6.78
C PRO A 54 4.31 11.47 6.34
N GLN A 55 4.89 10.82 5.35
CA GLN A 55 6.16 11.22 4.73
C GLN A 55 5.95 12.15 3.52
N GLU A 56 4.71 12.29 3.07
CA GLU A 56 4.27 13.17 2.00
C GLU A 56 2.93 13.80 2.37
N ALA A 57 2.72 15.08 2.01
CA ALA A 57 1.53 15.84 2.39
C ALA A 57 0.24 15.24 1.81
N SER A 58 0.31 14.65 0.61
CA SER A 58 -0.82 13.98 -0.03
C SER A 58 -1.29 12.75 0.76
N ALA A 59 -0.38 11.97 1.34
CA ALA A 59 -0.74 10.84 2.19
C ALA A 59 -1.40 11.29 3.52
N ALA A 60 -1.13 12.51 3.99
CA ALA A 60 -1.82 13.08 5.14
C ALA A 60 -3.32 13.30 4.86
N VAL A 61 -3.69 13.62 3.62
CA VAL A 61 -5.09 13.82 3.20
C VAL A 61 -5.86 12.50 3.26
N PHE A 62 -5.24 11.40 2.83
CA PHE A 62 -5.87 10.07 2.81
C PHE A 62 -5.83 9.33 4.14
N GLY A 63 -4.84 9.60 5.00
CA GLY A 63 -4.72 8.96 6.30
C GLY A 63 -5.32 9.79 7.43
N ASN A 64 -4.65 10.89 7.78
CA ASN A 64 -5.05 11.74 8.92
C ASN A 64 -4.78 13.22 8.62
N PRO A 65 -5.80 14.00 8.23
CA PRO A 65 -5.59 15.39 7.81
C PRO A 65 -5.06 16.30 8.92
N ALA A 66 -5.16 15.92 10.20
CA ALA A 66 -4.53 16.68 11.31
C ALA A 66 -3.00 16.71 11.21
N THR A 67 -2.40 15.73 10.53
CA THR A 67 -0.95 15.64 10.33
C THR A 67 -0.42 16.56 9.22
N LEU A 68 -1.29 17.23 8.44
CA LEU A 68 -0.89 18.28 7.50
C LEU A 68 -0.15 19.44 8.20
N THR A 69 -0.39 19.63 9.49
CA THR A 69 0.34 20.60 10.33
C THR A 69 1.85 20.32 10.39
N GLN A 70 2.29 19.10 10.06
CA GLN A 70 3.71 18.73 9.99
C GLN A 70 4.39 19.22 8.70
N PHE A 71 3.64 19.69 7.70
CA PHE A 71 4.14 20.20 6.42
C PHE A 71 3.89 21.73 6.29
N PRO A 72 4.84 22.59 6.68
CA PRO A 72 4.67 24.03 6.55
C PRO A 72 4.72 24.47 5.07
N GLY A 73 3.84 25.40 4.69
CA GLY A 73 3.80 26.00 3.35
C GLY A 73 2.90 25.28 2.35
N VAL A 74 3.00 25.67 1.08
CA VAL A 74 2.26 25.05 -0.03
C VAL A 74 3.08 23.90 -0.58
N ASN A 75 2.52 22.69 -0.53
CA ASN A 75 3.15 21.47 -1.01
C ASN A 75 2.34 20.96 -2.19
N PHE A 76 3.00 20.68 -3.32
CA PHE A 76 2.41 20.05 -4.49
C PHE A 76 3.05 18.68 -4.69
N ASN A 77 2.25 17.65 -4.91
CA ASN A 77 2.72 16.30 -5.18
C ASN A 77 2.05 15.74 -6.44
N PHE A 78 2.86 15.10 -7.29
CA PHE A 78 2.41 14.36 -8.46
C PHE A 78 2.95 12.94 -8.37
N GLY A 79 2.06 11.96 -8.40
CA GLY A 79 2.40 10.55 -8.34
C GLY A 79 1.54 9.72 -9.30
N ALA A 80 2.06 8.57 -9.69
CA ALA A 80 1.30 7.56 -10.39
C ALA A 80 1.58 6.18 -9.77
N ALA A 81 0.53 5.38 -9.59
CA ALA A 81 0.63 4.01 -9.13
C ALA A 81 0.12 3.06 -10.21
N LEU A 82 0.90 2.01 -10.49
CA LEU A 82 0.46 0.88 -11.30
C LEU A 82 -0.05 -0.21 -10.36
N VAL A 83 -1.32 -0.56 -10.51
CA VAL A 83 -1.96 -1.63 -9.75
C VAL A 83 -2.13 -2.82 -10.68
N ILE A 84 -1.37 -3.86 -10.39
CA ILE A 84 -1.46 -5.14 -11.10
C ILE A 84 -2.40 -6.03 -10.32
N LEU A 85 -3.50 -6.41 -10.95
CA LEU A 85 -4.52 -7.28 -10.40
C LEU A 85 -4.26 -8.70 -10.91
N THR A 86 -4.03 -9.64 -10.00
CA THR A 86 -3.90 -11.06 -10.33
C THR A 86 -5.24 -11.77 -10.23
N GLU A 87 -6.02 -11.46 -9.20
CA GLU A 87 -7.37 -11.97 -8.98
C GLU A 87 -8.06 -11.11 -7.92
N ILE A 88 -9.33 -10.75 -8.14
CA ILE A 88 -10.19 -10.12 -7.13
C ILE A 88 -11.37 -11.06 -6.89
N LYS A 89 -11.38 -11.70 -5.72
CA LYS A 89 -12.48 -12.53 -5.24
C LYS A 89 -13.09 -11.92 -3.99
N VAL A 90 -14.40 -11.78 -3.98
CA VAL A 90 -15.19 -11.37 -2.82
C VAL A 90 -16.06 -12.56 -2.42
N GLU A 91 -15.76 -13.13 -1.25
CA GLU A 91 -16.55 -14.22 -0.65
C GLU A 91 -17.36 -13.64 0.50
N THR A 92 -18.67 -13.87 0.51
CA THR A 92 -19.56 -13.42 1.58
C THR A 92 -20.32 -14.60 2.15
N ASP A 93 -20.02 -14.92 3.41
CA ASP A 93 -20.76 -15.92 4.18
C ASP A 93 -21.74 -15.25 5.12
N THR A 94 -23.03 -15.53 4.94
CA THR A 94 -24.10 -15.06 5.83
C THR A 94 -24.69 -16.24 6.57
N THR A 95 -24.58 -16.23 7.90
CA THR A 95 -25.19 -17.25 8.77
C THR A 95 -26.37 -16.66 9.53
N LEU A 96 -27.54 -17.26 9.39
CA LEU A 96 -28.70 -16.95 10.21
C LEU A 96 -29.02 -18.15 11.10
N SER A 97 -28.79 -17.99 12.41
CA SER A 97 -29.23 -18.94 13.43
C SER A 97 -30.49 -18.43 14.13
N ALA A 98 -31.52 -19.27 14.21
CA ALA A 98 -32.75 -18.98 14.95
C ALA A 98 -33.14 -20.19 15.81
N ASP A 99 -33.40 -19.93 17.10
CA ASP A 99 -34.03 -20.90 18.00
C ASP A 99 -35.55 -20.72 17.93
N ILE A 100 -36.24 -21.74 17.43
CA ILE A 100 -37.69 -21.79 17.38
C ILE A 100 -38.19 -22.91 18.30
N GLY A 101 -38.04 -22.68 19.60
CA GLY A 101 -38.83 -23.34 20.64
C GLY A 101 -38.75 -24.87 20.60
N GLY A 102 -37.54 -25.41 20.45
CA GLY A 102 -37.31 -26.86 20.48
C GLY A 102 -36.17 -27.38 19.61
N GLY A 103 -35.47 -26.52 18.87
CA GLY A 103 -34.28 -26.87 18.08
C GLY A 103 -33.69 -25.68 17.33
N ASP A 104 -32.37 -25.68 17.18
CA ASP A 104 -31.62 -24.66 16.44
C ASP A 104 -31.75 -24.90 14.93
N ILE A 105 -32.17 -23.88 14.18
CA ILE A 105 -32.03 -23.85 12.72
C ILE A 105 -30.85 -22.93 12.39
N ASN A 106 -29.89 -23.44 11.60
CA ASN A 106 -28.79 -22.66 11.05
C ASN A 106 -28.87 -22.66 9.52
N LEU A 107 -29.11 -21.50 8.92
CA LEU A 107 -29.06 -21.30 7.48
C LEU A 107 -27.76 -20.59 7.12
N VAL A 108 -26.98 -21.20 6.23
CA VAL A 108 -25.75 -20.62 5.70
C VAL A 108 -26.00 -20.26 4.24
N GLY A 109 -25.90 -18.97 3.92
CA GLY A 109 -25.80 -18.47 2.55
C GLY A 109 -24.34 -18.18 2.23
N HIS A 110 -23.85 -18.71 1.12
CA HIS A 110 -22.51 -18.47 0.62
C HIS A 110 -22.62 -17.87 -0.77
N GLU A 111 -22.05 -16.68 -0.95
CA GLU A 111 -22.02 -15.98 -2.23
C GLU A 111 -20.57 -15.67 -2.62
N ASP A 112 -20.20 -16.13 -3.81
CA ASP A 112 -18.88 -15.92 -4.40
C ASP A 112 -19.00 -15.01 -5.61
N HIS A 113 -18.29 -13.88 -5.58
CA HIS A 113 -18.20 -12.96 -6.71
C HIS A 113 -16.74 -12.80 -7.15
N VAL A 114 -16.49 -13.10 -8.42
CA VAL A 114 -15.19 -12.88 -9.09
C VAL A 114 -15.32 -11.67 -10.01
N SER A 115 -14.32 -10.80 -10.00
CA SER A 115 -14.28 -9.61 -10.85
C SER A 115 -13.40 -9.83 -12.07
N ASP A 116 -13.89 -9.44 -13.26
CA ASP A 116 -13.11 -9.38 -14.52
C ASP A 116 -12.28 -8.08 -14.62
N ALA A 117 -11.91 -7.48 -13.50
CA ALA A 117 -11.20 -6.20 -13.50
C ALA A 117 -9.75 -6.34 -13.98
N ASP A 118 -9.36 -5.48 -14.93
CA ASP A 118 -8.00 -5.40 -15.47
C ASP A 118 -7.10 -4.42 -14.68
N ASN A 119 -5.80 -4.46 -14.93
CA ASN A 119 -4.80 -3.58 -14.31
C ASN A 119 -5.14 -2.09 -14.47
N TYR A 120 -4.94 -1.31 -13.40
CA TYR A 120 -5.23 0.13 -13.38
C TYR A 120 -3.96 0.98 -13.21
N ILE A 121 -3.96 2.15 -13.85
CA ILE A 121 -3.01 3.23 -13.55
C ILE A 121 -3.77 4.34 -12.84
N ILE A 122 -3.27 4.74 -11.69
CA ILE A 122 -3.89 5.76 -10.84
C ILE A 122 -2.98 6.98 -10.83
N PHE A 123 -3.54 8.12 -11.20
CA PHE A 123 -2.86 9.40 -11.11
C PHE A 123 -3.28 10.12 -9.83
N MET A 124 -2.30 10.60 -9.09
CA MET A 124 -2.45 11.31 -7.83
C MET A 124 -1.85 12.70 -8.00
N ALA A 125 -2.67 13.73 -7.80
CA ALA A 125 -2.25 15.13 -7.84
C ALA A 125 -2.92 15.87 -6.68
N TYR A 126 -2.11 16.39 -5.75
CA TYR A 126 -2.56 17.10 -4.55
C TYR A 126 -1.68 18.30 -4.26
#